data_AF-A0A9N9MW38-F1
#
_entry.id   AF-A0A9N9MW38-F1
#
_cell.length_a   1.000
_cell.length_b   1.000
_cell.length_c   1.000
_cell.angle_alpha   90.00
_cell.angle_beta   90.00
_cell.angle_gamma   90.00
#
_symmetry.space_group_name_H-M   'P 1'
#
loop_
_entity.id
_entity.type
_entity.pdbx_description
1 polymer ?
#
loop_
_entity_poly.entity_id
_entity_poly.type
_entity_poly.pdbx_seq_one_letter_code
_entity_poly.pdbx_strand_id
1 'polypeptide(L)'
;MSLIEIADVTVEYHKGLPKITVPLPSRKEKCSFTLKPISNTVGDFLEMLKKEDRGIDRVVCKTKDGTRIASSNTIETLLDDDFKLIINDNSYNVNTPKAERLTGEEIQRLNDVKNLVNKLYEALHVQEHQLTKEKELLMELETLQQEVQPLENVSLISLFEK
;
A
#
# COMPACT_ATOMS: atom_id res chain seq x y z
N MET A 1 -15.31 -12.66 39.24
CA MET A 1 -15.63 -11.76 38.12
C MET A 1 -14.48 -11.86 37.13
N SER A 2 -14.60 -12.75 36.15
CA SER A 2 -13.54 -13.01 35.17
C SER A 2 -13.43 -11.80 34.24
N LEU A 3 -12.32 -11.08 34.32
CA LEU A 3 -11.87 -10.16 33.29
C LEU A 3 -11.79 -10.96 31.99
N ILE A 4 -12.72 -10.70 31.08
CA ILE A 4 -12.62 -11.14 29.69
C ILE A 4 -11.35 -10.47 29.18
N GLU A 5 -10.33 -11.25 28.81
CA GLU A 5 -9.23 -10.74 28.00
C GLU A 5 -9.85 -10.15 26.73
N ILE A 6 -9.94 -8.83 26.68
CA ILE A 6 -10.29 -8.13 25.46
C ILE A 6 -9.14 -8.47 24.51
N ALA A 7 -9.42 -9.21 23.44
CA ALA A 7 -8.43 -9.49 22.43
C ALA A 7 -8.04 -8.15 21.79
N ASP A 8 -6.97 -7.54 22.28
CA ASP A 8 -6.56 -6.23 21.82
C ASP A 8 -5.86 -6.32 20.45
N VAL A 9 -6.09 -5.29 19.65
CA VAL A 9 -5.38 -5.05 18.39
C VAL A 9 -4.03 -4.43 18.74
N THR A 10 -2.94 -5.03 18.29
CA THR A 10 -1.58 -4.54 18.54
C THR A 10 -0.92 -4.12 17.24
N VAL A 11 -0.02 -3.14 17.34
CA VAL A 11 0.83 -2.69 16.23
C VAL A 11 2.28 -2.83 16.66
N GLU A 12 3.08 -3.51 15.86
CA GLU A 12 4.51 -3.72 16.09
C GLU A 12 5.28 -3.44 14.80
N TYR A 13 6.49 -2.90 14.92
CA TYR A 13 7.39 -2.77 13.77
C TYR A 13 8.29 -4.00 13.69
N HIS A 14 8.17 -4.76 12.60
CA HIS A 14 9.04 -5.90 12.32
C HIS A 14 9.81 -5.65 11.02
N LYS A 15 11.14 -5.54 11.13
CA LYS A 15 12.05 -5.21 10.00
C LYS A 15 11.67 -3.90 9.28
N GLY A 16 11.25 -2.89 10.04
CA GLY A 16 10.88 -1.56 9.51
C GLY A 16 9.49 -1.49 8.88
N LEU A 17 8.72 -2.59 8.87
CA LEU A 17 7.34 -2.60 8.37
C LEU A 17 6.35 -2.72 9.55
N PRO A 18 5.26 -1.93 9.55
CA PRO A 18 4.21 -2.08 10.53
C PRO A 18 3.46 -3.40 10.34
N LYS A 19 3.36 -4.14 11.43
CA LYS A 19 2.61 -5.38 11.56
C LYS A 19 1.45 -5.13 12.51
N ILE A 20 0.23 -5.18 11.99
CA ILE A 20 -1.00 -5.01 12.77
C ILE A 20 -1.59 -6.38 13.05
N THR A 21 -1.73 -6.74 14.32
CA THR A 21 -2.34 -8.00 14.75
C THR A 21 -3.78 -7.74 15.18
N VAL A 22 -4.72 -8.37 14.50
CA VAL A 22 -6.17 -8.15 14.65
C VAL A 22 -6.86 -9.47 15.01
N PRO A 23 -7.73 -9.51 16.05
CA PRO A 23 -8.59 -10.67 16.30
C PRO A 23 -9.70 -10.75 15.26
N LEU A 24 -9.75 -11.85 14.52
CA LEU A 24 -10.76 -12.06 13.48
C LEU A 24 -12.03 -12.71 14.08
N PRO A 25 -13.23 -12.16 13.79
CA PRO A 25 -14.46 -12.55 14.46
C PRO A 25 -14.88 -14.01 14.22
N SER A 26 -14.64 -14.55 13.01
CA SER A 26 -15.16 -15.88 12.65
C SER A 26 -14.34 -17.02 13.21
N ARG A 27 -13.02 -16.85 13.29
CA ARG A 27 -12.07 -17.94 13.61
C ARG A 27 -11.58 -17.94 15.05
N LYS A 28 -11.89 -16.89 15.84
CA LYS A 28 -11.38 -16.69 17.22
C LYS A 28 -9.86 -16.78 17.32
N GLU A 29 -9.16 -16.44 16.25
CA GLU A 29 -7.70 -16.37 16.18
C GLU A 29 -7.24 -14.94 15.88
N LYS A 30 -5.99 -14.64 16.24
CA LYS A 30 -5.35 -13.37 15.88
C LYS A 30 -4.63 -13.54 14.56
N CYS A 31 -4.94 -12.69 13.58
CA CYS A 31 -4.24 -12.64 12.30
C CYS A 31 -3.34 -11.40 12.24
N SER A 32 -2.17 -11.53 11.63
CA SER A 32 -1.20 -10.44 11.52
C SER A 32 -1.05 -9.96 10.08
N PHE A 33 -1.20 -8.66 9.89
CA PHE A 33 -1.13 -7.99 8.60
C PHE A 33 0.13 -7.13 8.55
N THR A 34 1.05 -7.45 7.62
CA THR A 34 2.25 -6.63 7.39
C THR A 34 1.95 -5.64 6.26
N LEU A 35 2.09 -4.35 6.54
CA LEU A 35 1.73 -3.29 5.62
C LEU A 35 2.97 -2.49 5.19
N LYS A 36 2.94 -1.93 3.99
CA LYS A 36 3.96 -1.01 3.49
C LYS A 36 3.50 0.43 3.75
N PRO A 37 4.17 1.22 4.63
CA PRO A 37 3.67 2.53 5.06
C PRO A 37 3.34 3.50 3.92
N ILE A 38 4.20 3.52 2.89
CA ILE A 38 4.11 4.47 1.77
C ILE A 38 3.16 3.97 0.67
N SER A 39 3.26 2.69 0.30
CA SER A 39 2.52 2.16 -0.85
C SER A 39 1.14 1.60 -0.49
N ASN A 40 0.91 1.20 0.76
CA ASN A 40 -0.41 0.74 1.17
C ASN A 40 -1.25 1.86 1.75
N THR A 41 -2.55 1.76 1.48
CA THR A 41 -3.56 2.67 2.00
C THR A 41 -4.39 2.03 3.09
N VAL A 42 -5.16 2.84 3.83
CA VAL A 42 -6.19 2.35 4.74
C VAL A 42 -7.19 1.45 4.00
N GLY A 43 -7.55 1.80 2.76
CA GLY A 43 -8.39 0.98 1.90
C GLY A 43 -7.84 -0.43 1.71
N ASP A 44 -6.56 -0.55 1.34
CA ASP A 44 -5.90 -1.84 1.14
C ASP A 44 -5.94 -2.69 2.41
N PHE A 45 -5.67 -2.09 3.56
CA PHE A 45 -5.72 -2.79 4.85
C PHE A 45 -7.13 -3.30 5.17
N LEU A 46 -8.14 -2.49 4.96
CA LEU A 46 -9.54 -2.87 5.17
C LEU A 46 -9.98 -3.99 4.21
N GLU A 47 -9.51 -3.96 2.97
CA GLU A 47 -9.76 -5.02 1.99
C GLU A 47 -9.06 -6.33 2.38
N MET A 48 -7.82 -6.26 2.86
CA MET A 48 -7.09 -7.43 3.36
C MET A 48 -7.84 -8.09 4.52
N LEU A 49 -8.39 -7.31 5.45
CA LEU A 49 -9.21 -7.84 6.56
C LEU A 49 -10.45 -8.59 6.04
N LYS A 50 -11.22 -7.97 5.14
CA LYS A 50 -12.42 -8.59 4.55
C LYS A 50 -12.09 -9.84 3.72
N LYS A 51 -10.95 -9.85 3.04
CA LYS A 51 -10.50 -10.99 2.25
C LYS A 51 -10.12 -12.18 3.13
N GLU A 52 -9.48 -11.91 4.26
CA GLU A 52 -9.04 -12.94 5.21
C GLU A 52 -10.22 -13.53 6.01
N ASP A 53 -11.14 -12.69 6.47
CA ASP A 53 -12.34 -13.13 7.19
C ASP A 53 -13.63 -12.64 6.51
N ARG A 54 -14.35 -13.59 5.89
CA ARG A 54 -15.64 -13.35 5.23
C ARG A 54 -16.77 -12.99 6.20
N GLY A 55 -16.59 -13.15 7.50
CA GLY A 55 -17.53 -12.70 8.54
C GLY A 55 -17.42 -11.20 8.86
N ILE A 56 -16.49 -10.48 8.23
CA ILE A 56 -16.37 -9.04 8.35
C ILE A 56 -17.26 -8.37 7.30
N ASP A 57 -18.47 -7.97 7.71
CA ASP A 57 -19.40 -7.22 6.86
C ASP A 57 -19.01 -5.73 6.83
N ARG A 58 -18.66 -5.18 7.99
CA ARG A 58 -18.32 -3.76 8.15
C ARG A 58 -16.96 -3.63 8.80
N VAL A 59 -16.06 -2.89 8.16
CA VAL A 59 -14.80 -2.48 8.80
C VAL A 59 -14.46 -1.04 8.45
N VAL A 60 -14.09 -0.25 9.46
CA VAL A 60 -13.72 1.16 9.31
C VAL A 60 -12.65 1.57 10.32
N CYS A 61 -11.76 2.47 9.91
CA CYS A 61 -10.86 3.19 10.80
C CYS A 61 -11.45 4.56 11.15
N LYS A 62 -11.35 4.95 12.42
CA LYS A 62 -11.76 6.27 12.93
C LYS A 62 -10.67 6.89 13.79
N THR A 63 -10.61 8.21 13.87
CA THR A 63 -9.78 8.91 14.86
C THR A 63 -10.32 8.67 16.27
N LYS A 64 -9.56 9.04 17.31
CA LYS A 64 -10.06 8.97 18.71
C LYS A 64 -11.37 9.73 18.91
N ASP A 65 -11.51 10.86 18.20
CA ASP A 65 -12.68 11.74 18.22
C ASP A 65 -13.88 11.17 17.45
N GLY A 66 -13.72 10.07 16.73
CA GLY A 66 -14.80 9.37 16.03
C GLY A 66 -14.99 9.80 14.57
N THR A 67 -14.12 10.65 14.03
CA THR A 67 -14.11 11.01 12.60
C THR A 67 -13.61 9.82 11.78
N ARG A 68 -14.30 9.51 10.68
CA ARG A 68 -13.89 8.42 9.78
C ARG A 68 -12.61 8.81 9.03
N ILE A 69 -11.62 7.92 9.02
CA ILE A 69 -10.39 8.07 8.25
C ILE A 69 -10.66 7.62 6.81
N ALA A 70 -10.22 8.40 5.83
CA ALA A 70 -10.48 8.10 4.42
C ALA A 70 -9.67 6.88 3.96
N SER A 71 -10.21 6.11 3.01
CA SER A 71 -9.55 4.93 2.47
C SER A 71 -8.27 5.26 1.70
N SER A 72 -8.15 6.48 1.17
CA SER A 72 -6.96 6.94 0.42
C SER A 72 -5.80 7.38 1.30
N ASN A 73 -5.98 7.49 2.62
CA ASN A 73 -4.87 7.79 3.53
C ASN A 73 -3.84 6.67 3.47
N THR A 74 -2.57 7.02 3.53
CA THR A 74 -1.48 6.04 3.61
C THR A 74 -1.43 5.41 5.00
N ILE A 75 -0.90 4.20 5.10
CA ILE A 75 -0.67 3.56 6.40
C ILE A 75 0.32 4.36 7.25
N GLU A 76 1.27 5.05 6.64
CA GLU A 76 2.15 5.99 7.34
C GLU A 76 1.34 7.07 8.09
N THR A 77 0.44 7.78 7.40
CA THR A 77 -0.39 8.82 8.05
C THR A 77 -1.40 8.24 9.05
N LEU A 78 -1.85 7.01 8.86
CA LEU A 78 -2.72 6.33 9.83
C LEU A 78 -1.98 6.05 11.15
N LEU A 79 -0.68 5.74 11.08
CA LEU A 79 0.13 5.34 12.23
C LEU A 79 0.81 6.53 12.94
N ASP A 80 0.58 7.76 12.48
CA ASP A 80 1.05 8.98 13.14
C ASP A 80 0.32 9.22 14.48
N ASP A 81 -0.96 8.83 14.53
CA ASP A 81 -1.83 8.97 15.69
C ASP A 81 -2.54 7.64 15.98
N ASP A 82 -2.83 7.40 17.26
CA ASP A 82 -3.68 6.28 17.64
C ASP A 82 -5.08 6.43 17.03
N PHE A 83 -5.66 5.31 16.62
CA PHE A 83 -6.95 5.27 15.96
C PHE A 83 -7.85 4.18 16.53
N LYS A 84 -9.11 4.16 16.12
CA LYS A 84 -10.09 3.13 16.43
C LYS A 84 -10.34 2.27 15.20
N LEU A 85 -10.12 0.97 15.33
CA LEU A 85 -10.51 -0.02 14.34
C LEU A 85 -11.87 -0.59 14.74
N ILE A 86 -12.88 -0.43 13.89
CA ILE A 86 -14.21 -0.97 14.13
C ILE A 86 -14.43 -2.12 13.16
N ILE A 87 -14.68 -3.31 13.69
CA ILE A 87 -15.02 -4.53 12.93
C ILE A 87 -16.41 -4.97 13.38
N ASN A 88 -17.36 -4.93 12.46
CA ASN A 88 -18.79 -5.12 12.70
C ASN A 88 -19.28 -4.20 13.84
N ASP A 89 -19.56 -4.78 15.01
CA ASP A 89 -20.02 -4.08 16.21
C ASP A 89 -18.93 -3.92 17.28
N ASN A 90 -17.75 -4.50 17.04
CA ASN A 90 -16.63 -4.41 17.97
C ASN A 90 -15.75 -3.20 17.63
N SER A 91 -15.38 -2.43 18.65
CA SER A 91 -14.49 -1.28 18.53
C SER A 91 -13.20 -1.55 19.30
N TYR A 92 -12.07 -1.50 18.62
CA TYR A 92 -10.73 -1.69 19.17
C TYR A 92 -9.98 -0.37 19.17
N ASN A 93 -9.41 0.01 20.31
CA ASN A 93 -8.48 1.14 20.39
C ASN A 93 -7.10 0.64 19.99
N VAL A 94 -6.54 1.20 18.92
CA VAL A 94 -5.24 0.80 18.38
C VAL A 94 -4.22 1.83 18.83
N ASN A 95 -3.35 1.42 19.74
CA ASN A 95 -2.23 2.23 20.17
C ASN A 95 -1.08 2.04 19.18
N THR A 96 -0.72 3.13 18.52
CA THR A 96 0.35 3.16 17.52
C THR A 96 1.67 3.36 18.24
N PRO A 97 2.64 2.43 18.12
CA PRO A 97 3.98 2.72 18.57
C PRO A 97 4.48 3.88 17.74
N LYS A 98 4.83 5.00 18.40
CA LYS A 98 5.46 6.13 17.74
C LYS A 98 6.74 5.61 17.11
N ALA A 99 6.72 5.36 15.81
CA ALA A 99 7.94 5.12 15.08
C ALA A 99 8.85 6.31 15.39
N GLU A 100 10.08 6.06 15.81
CA GLU A 100 11.11 7.09 15.72
C GLU A 100 11.08 7.51 14.25
N ARG A 101 10.48 8.68 14.00
CA ARG A 101 10.48 9.28 12.68
C ARG A 101 11.95 9.47 12.38
N LEU A 102 12.48 8.61 11.52
CA LEU A 102 13.79 8.83 10.92
C LEU A 102 13.73 10.26 10.40
N THR A 103 14.63 11.09 10.89
CA THR A 103 14.76 12.48 10.49
C THR A 103 14.88 12.54 8.96
N GLY A 104 14.48 13.66 8.33
CA GLY A 104 14.60 13.80 6.87
C GLY A 104 16.02 13.49 6.36
N GLU A 105 17.04 13.74 7.18
CA GLU A 105 18.44 13.38 6.92
C GLU A 105 18.72 11.87 6.95
N GLU A 106 18.08 11.13 7.84
CA GLU A 106 18.19 9.66 7.90
C GLU A 106 17.47 9.01 6.72
N ILE A 107 16.32 9.56 6.30
CA ILE A 107 15.61 9.13 5.09
C ILE A 107 16.46 9.38 3.85
N GLN A 108 17.10 10.56 3.75
CA GLN A 108 17.98 10.89 2.63
C GLN A 108 19.18 9.94 2.57
N ARG A 109 19.84 9.69 3.70
CA ARG A 109 20.96 8.74 3.78
C ARG A 109 20.54 7.32 3.36
N LEU A 110 19.35 6.87 3.76
CA LEU A 110 18.83 5.56 3.37
C LEU A 110 18.55 5.49 1.86
N ASN A 111 18.01 6.57 1.28
CA ASN A 111 17.78 6.69 -0.16
C ASN A 111 19.11 6.68 -0.94
N ASP A 112 20.13 7.34 -0.43
CA ASP A 112 21.46 7.34 -1.06
C ASP A 112 22.06 5.93 -1.09
N VAL A 113 21.93 5.17 0.01
CA VAL A 113 22.36 3.76 0.06
C VAL A 113 21.53 2.90 -0.90
N LYS A 114 20.21 3.06 -0.94
CA LYS A 114 19.34 2.34 -1.87
C LYS A 114 19.70 2.64 -3.33
N ASN A 115 19.98 3.90 -3.66
CA ASN A 115 20.42 4.32 -4.98
C ASN A 115 21.77 3.70 -5.35
N LEU A 116 22.70 3.60 -4.39
CA LEU A 116 23.99 2.95 -4.62
C LEU A 116 23.82 1.44 -4.87
N VAL A 117 22.96 0.76 -4.10
CA VAL A 117 22.63 -0.65 -4.30
C VAL A 117 21.95 -0.86 -5.65
N ASN A 118 21.02 0.01 -6.04
CA ASN A 118 20.38 -0.04 -7.35
C ASN A 118 21.40 0.16 -8.47
N LYS A 119 22.30 1.13 -8.37
CA LYS A 119 23.39 1.34 -9.34
C LYS A 119 24.30 0.13 -9.45
N LEU A 120 24.58 -0.55 -8.34
CA LEU A 120 25.37 -1.79 -8.33
C LEU A 120 24.58 -2.94 -8.98
N TYR A 121 23.30 -3.08 -8.64
CA TYR A 121 22.42 -4.09 -9.23
C TYR A 121 22.28 -3.89 -10.74
N GLU A 122 22.07 -2.65 -11.18
CA GLU A 122 22.13 -2.24 -12.58
C GLU A 122 23.48 -2.64 -13.15
N ALA A 123 24.62 -2.20 -12.61
CA ALA A 123 25.96 -2.54 -13.12
C ALA A 123 26.22 -4.06 -13.27
N LEU A 124 25.68 -4.86 -12.36
CA LEU A 124 25.82 -6.32 -12.38
C LEU A 124 24.83 -7.02 -13.32
N HIS A 125 23.62 -6.46 -13.52
CA HIS A 125 22.54 -7.04 -14.31
C HIS A 125 22.16 -6.17 -15.53
N VAL A 126 23.06 -5.29 -15.99
CA VAL A 126 22.77 -4.30 -17.04
C VAL A 126 22.23 -5.01 -18.28
N GLN A 127 22.85 -6.10 -18.70
CA GLN A 127 22.45 -6.78 -19.93
C GLN A 127 21.03 -7.33 -19.88
N GLU A 128 20.65 -8.00 -18.80
CA GLU A 128 19.31 -8.58 -18.66
C GLU A 128 18.26 -7.49 -18.48
N HIS A 129 18.57 -6.44 -17.71
CA HIS A 129 17.68 -5.29 -17.54
C HIS A 129 17.48 -4.52 -18.85
N GLN A 130 18.55 -4.28 -19.61
CA GLN A 130 18.49 -3.60 -20.91
C GLN A 130 17.67 -4.42 -21.91
N LEU A 131 17.84 -5.75 -21.95
CA LEU A 131 17.02 -6.64 -22.81
C LEU A 131 15.53 -6.61 -22.45
N THR A 132 15.19 -6.63 -21.16
CA THR A 132 13.79 -6.52 -20.73
C THR A 132 13.22 -5.15 -21.05
N LYS A 133 13.98 -4.07 -20.82
CA LYS A 133 13.56 -2.70 -21.11
C LYS A 133 13.37 -2.45 -22.61
N GLU A 134 14.26 -2.99 -23.43
CA GLU A 134 14.15 -2.94 -24.90
C GLU A 134 12.85 -3.60 -25.37
N LYS A 135 12.52 -4.79 -24.84
CA LYS A 135 11.26 -5.48 -25.17
C LYS A 135 10.02 -4.70 -24.74
N GLU A 136 10.02 -4.12 -23.55
CA GLU A 136 8.92 -3.27 -23.07
C GLU A 136 8.71 -2.06 -23.99
N LEU A 137 9.78 -1.35 -24.31
CA LEU A 137 9.71 -0.15 -25.16
C LEU A 137 9.26 -0.47 -26.59
N LEU A 138 9.66 -1.63 -27.13
CA LEU A 138 9.19 -2.09 -28.44
C LEU A 138 7.70 -2.39 -28.46
N MET A 139 7.16 -3.06 -27.42
CA MET A 139 5.72 -3.29 -27.30
C MET A 139 4.94 -1.98 -27.15
N GLU A 140 5.46 -1.04 -26.38
CA GLU A 140 4.82 0.26 -26.16
C GLU A 140 4.82 1.08 -27.46
N LEU A 141 5.93 1.05 -28.22
CA LEU A 141 6.00 1.64 -29.57
C LEU A 141 5.00 1.01 -30.53
N GLU A 142 4.90 -0.32 -30.55
CA GLU A 142 3.94 -1.03 -31.40
C GLU A 142 2.49 -0.65 -31.06
N THR A 143 2.19 -0.55 -29.76
CA THR A 143 0.87 -0.14 -29.27
C THR A 143 0.55 1.29 -29.72
N LEU A 144 1.49 2.22 -29.50
CA LEU A 144 1.33 3.62 -29.92
C LEU A 144 1.20 3.76 -31.44
N GLN A 145 1.95 2.98 -32.21
CA GLN A 145 1.81 2.96 -33.67
C GLN A 145 0.42 2.50 -34.09
N GLN A 146 -0.12 1.44 -33.46
CA GLN A 146 -1.48 0.97 -33.73
C GLN A 146 -2.54 2.02 -33.36
N GLU A 147 -2.35 2.77 -32.28
CA GLU A 147 -3.27 3.83 -31.85
C GLU A 147 -3.21 5.07 -32.76
N VAL A 148 -2.03 5.40 -33.30
CA VAL A 148 -1.82 6.57 -34.17
C VAL A 148 -2.26 6.30 -35.61
N GLN A 149 -2.12 5.08 -36.10
CA GLN A 149 -2.51 4.68 -37.47
C GLN A 149 -3.93 5.11 -37.89
N PRO A 150 -5.00 4.94 -37.08
CA PRO A 150 -6.33 5.42 -37.45
C PRO A 150 -6.43 6.95 -37.48
N LEU A 151 -5.69 7.66 -36.63
CA LEU A 151 -5.68 9.13 -36.59
C LEU A 151 -4.98 9.73 -37.83
N GLU A 152 -3.88 9.11 -38.27
CA GLU A 152 -3.19 9.48 -39.50
C GLU A 152 -4.06 9.26 -40.74
N ASN A 153 -4.77 8.12 -40.79
CA ASN A 153 -5.67 7.82 -41.89
C ASN A 153 -6.84 8.81 -42.00
N VAL A 154 -7.43 9.22 -40.87
CA VAL A 154 -8.49 10.23 -40.85
C VAL A 154 -7.96 11.61 -41.27
N SER A 155 -6.77 11.99 -40.81
CA SER A 155 -6.11 13.23 -41.22
C SER A 155 -5.82 13.25 -42.73
N LEU A 156 -5.28 12.16 -43.29
CA LEU A 156 -5.01 12.02 -44.72
C LEU A 156 -6.29 12.06 -45.55
N ILE A 157 -7.35 11.33 -45.17
CA ILE A 157 -8.64 11.37 -45.89
C ILE A 157 -9.21 12.80 -45.90
N SER A 158 -9.13 13.52 -44.79
CA SER A 158 -9.60 14.92 -44.70
C SER A 158 -8.79 15.92 -45.54
N LEU A 159 -7.56 15.57 -45.92
CA LEU A 159 -6.71 16.35 -46.83
C LEU A 159 -7.00 16.07 -48.31
N PHE A 160 -7.54 14.89 -48.64
CA PHE A 160 -7.91 14.53 -50.02
C PHE A 160 -9.37 14.87 -50.38
N GLU A 161 -10.21 15.21 -49.40
CA GLU A 161 -11.62 15.64 -49.61
C GLU A 161 -11.80 17.18 -49.71
N LYS A 162 -10.72 17.95 -49.84
CA LYS A 162 -10.74 19.40 -50.14
C LYS A 162 -10.22 19.67 -51.54
#